data_AF-A0A8T5BQC8-F1
#
_entry.id   AF-A0A8T5BQC8-F1
#
_cell.length_a   1.000
_cell.length_b   1.000
_cell.length_c   1.000
_cell.angle_alpha   90.00
_cell.angle_beta   90.00
_cell.angle_gamma   90.00
#
_symmetry.space_group_name_H-M   'P 1'
#
loop_
_entity.id
_entity.type
_entity.pdbx_description
1 polymer ?
#
loop_
_entity_poly.entity_id
_entity_poly.type
_entity_poly.pdbx_seq_one_letter_code
_entity_poly.pdbx_strand_id
1 'polypeptide(L)'
;MKNCRDKADAYIKKVEPIFNKVKFKDARKEVFEVFDYARRYWLDAKHFFIKEDFASSLACISYAEGILDTLRLLKLIEFEWE
;
A
#
# COMPACT_ATOMS: atom_id res chain seq x y z
N MET A 1 -10.73 11.71 -17.76
CA MET A 1 -9.52 11.15 -17.11
C MET A 1 -9.72 11.31 -15.60
N LYS A 2 -9.70 10.24 -14.79
CA LYS A 2 -9.80 10.39 -13.32
C LYS A 2 -8.62 11.24 -12.83
N ASN A 3 -8.91 12.30 -12.07
CA ASN A 3 -7.89 13.19 -11.51
C ASN A 3 -7.12 12.48 -10.38
N CYS A 4 -6.02 13.07 -9.91
CA CYS A 4 -5.19 12.45 -8.87
C CYS A 4 -5.96 12.12 -7.59
N ARG A 5 -6.95 12.96 -7.22
CA ARG A 5 -7.81 12.76 -6.06
C ARG A 5 -8.57 11.44 -6.15
N ASP A 6 -9.30 11.22 -7.24
CA ASP A 6 -10.14 10.01 -7.39
C ASP A 6 -9.30 8.72 -7.44
N LYS A 7 -8.08 8.79 -7.98
CA LYS A 7 -7.16 7.64 -8.00
C LYS A 7 -6.58 7.36 -6.62
N ALA A 8 -6.08 8.39 -5.94
CA ALA A 8 -5.51 8.26 -4.61
C ALA A 8 -6.53 7.69 -3.62
N ASP A 9 -7.75 8.23 -3.60
CA ASP A 9 -8.83 7.74 -2.72
C ASP A 9 -9.15 6.25 -2.98
N ALA A 10 -9.30 5.87 -4.25
CA ALA A 10 -9.57 4.49 -4.63
C ALA A 10 -8.46 3.53 -4.20
N TYR A 11 -7.19 3.91 -4.41
CA TYR A 11 -6.05 3.04 -4.07
C TYR A 11 -5.82 2.95 -2.57
N ILE A 12 -6.02 4.06 -1.83
CA ILE A 12 -5.94 4.07 -0.35
C ILE A 12 -6.94 3.07 0.25
N LYS A 13 -8.19 3.11 -0.23
CA LYS A 13 -9.26 2.20 0.21
C LYS A 13 -8.97 0.75 -0.16
N LYS A 14 -8.44 0.52 -1.37
CA LYS A 14 -8.08 -0.82 -1.85
C LYS A 14 -6.95 -1.46 -1.03
N VAL A 15 -5.97 -0.67 -0.59
CA VAL A 15 -4.80 -1.16 0.16
C VAL A 15 -5.11 -1.41 1.64
N GLU A 16 -5.98 -0.60 2.26
CA GLU A 16 -6.34 -0.68 3.68
C GLU A 16 -6.66 -2.11 4.21
N PRO A 17 -7.50 -2.93 3.55
CA PRO A 17 -7.83 -4.27 4.07
C PRO A 17 -6.64 -5.25 4.07
N ILE A 18 -5.60 -5.03 3.25
CA ILE A 18 -4.45 -5.93 3.14
C ILE A 18 -3.69 -6.01 4.45
N PHE A 19 -3.55 -4.89 5.18
CA PHE A 19 -2.82 -4.87 6.45
C PHE A 19 -3.42 -5.74 7.54
N ASN A 20 -4.70 -6.13 7.41
CA ASN A 20 -5.38 -7.00 8.36
C ASN A 20 -5.55 -8.43 7.85
N LYS A 21 -5.56 -8.64 6.52
CA LYS A 21 -5.88 -9.93 5.89
C LYS A 21 -4.66 -10.67 5.33
N VAL A 22 -3.50 -10.04 5.29
CA VAL A 22 -2.27 -10.64 4.75
C VAL A 22 -1.89 -11.91 5.51
N LYS A 23 -1.44 -12.92 4.75
CA LYS A 23 -0.79 -14.12 5.29
C LYS A 23 0.69 -14.07 4.97
N PHE A 24 1.53 -14.16 5.99
CA PHE A 24 2.98 -14.28 5.80
C PHE A 24 3.34 -15.73 5.46
N LYS A 25 4.06 -15.92 4.35
CA LYS A 25 4.59 -17.22 3.92
C LYS A 25 6.06 -17.40 4.32
N ASP A 26 6.74 -16.29 4.59
CA ASP A 26 8.12 -16.23 5.04
C ASP A 26 8.19 -15.46 6.37
N ALA A 27 8.90 -16.03 7.35
CA ALA A 27 8.98 -15.53 8.72
C ALA A 27 10.26 -14.69 8.99
N ARG A 28 11.05 -14.39 7.96
CA ARG A 28 12.22 -13.51 8.08
C ARG A 28 11.80 -12.11 8.49
N LYS A 29 12.54 -11.51 9.42
CA LYS A 29 12.27 -10.17 9.97
C LYS A 29 12.18 -9.11 8.87
N GLU A 30 13.02 -9.23 7.85
CA GLU A 30 13.11 -8.35 6.70
C GLU A 30 11.79 -8.31 5.91
N VAL A 31 11.06 -9.42 5.84
CA VAL A 31 9.76 -9.48 5.16
C VAL A 31 8.73 -8.65 5.93
N PHE A 32 8.70 -8.75 7.26
CA PHE A 32 7.84 -7.93 8.10
C PHE A 32 8.23 -6.45 8.06
N GLU A 33 9.53 -6.14 8.03
CA GLU A 33 10.02 -4.76 7.93
C GLU A 33 9.63 -4.12 6.59
N VAL A 34 9.83 -4.83 5.47
CA VAL A 34 9.42 -4.33 4.14
C VAL A 34 7.89 -4.21 4.04
N PHE A 35 7.13 -5.13 4.63
CA PHE A 35 5.68 -5.00 4.73
C PHE A 35 5.25 -3.78 5.56
N ASP A 36 5.94 -3.50 6.67
CA ASP A 36 5.69 -2.30 7.47
C ASP A 36 6.05 -1.01 6.71
N TYR A 37 7.08 -1.01 5.86
CA TYR A 37 7.34 0.11 4.95
C TYR A 37 6.14 0.38 4.04
N ALA A 38 5.52 -0.65 3.45
CA ALA A 38 4.29 -0.44 2.67
C ALA A 38 3.18 0.21 3.49
N ARG A 39 3.02 -0.21 4.76
CA ARG A 39 2.05 0.40 5.70
C ARG A 39 2.34 1.87 5.97
N ARG A 40 3.61 2.23 6.17
CA ARG A 40 4.03 3.63 6.39
C ARG A 40 3.73 4.50 5.17
N TYR A 41 3.99 4.02 3.96
CA TYR A 41 3.65 4.76 2.74
C TYR A 41 2.14 4.88 2.51
N TRP A 42 1.34 3.89 2.93
CA TRP A 42 -0.12 4.02 2.95
C TRP A 42 -0.60 5.09 3.95
N LEU A 43 0.02 5.18 5.14
CA LEU A 43 -0.26 6.26 6.10
C LEU A 43 0.14 7.63 5.55
N ASP A 44 1.30 7.74 4.89
CA ASP A 44 1.74 8.96 4.22
C ASP A 44 0.75 9.37 3.12
N ALA A 45 0.24 8.40 2.33
CA ALA A 45 -0.78 8.67 1.33
C ALA A 45 -2.06 9.25 1.95
N LYS A 46 -2.54 8.69 3.08
CA LYS A 46 -3.68 9.23 3.84
C LYS A 46 -3.40 10.65 4.34
N HIS A 47 -2.20 10.90 4.85
CA HIS A 47 -1.78 12.22 5.34
C HIS A 47 -1.77 13.27 4.22
N PHE A 48 -1.16 12.98 3.07
CA PHE A 48 -1.15 13.89 1.93
C PHE A 48 -2.55 14.08 1.34
N PHE A 49 -3.40 13.05 1.36
CA PHE A 49 -4.79 13.16 0.91
C PHE A 49 -5.59 14.16 1.77
N ILE A 50 -5.44 14.10 3.09
CA ILE A 50 -6.09 15.05 4.03
C ILE A 50 -5.60 16.49 3.79
N LYS A 51 -4.35 16.66 3.37
CA LYS A 51 -3.76 17.97 3.01
C LYS A 51 -4.12 18.45 1.61
N GLU A 52 -4.95 17.72 0.88
CA GLU A 52 -5.32 17.98 -0.52
C GLU A 52 -4.13 17.93 -1.51
N ASP A 53 -2.97 17.41 -1.08
CA ASP A 53 -1.85 17.11 -1.98
C ASP A 53 -2.06 15.73 -2.63
N PHE A 54 -2.97 15.71 -3.61
CA PHE A 54 -3.37 14.48 -4.26
C PHE A 54 -2.27 13.85 -5.13
N ALA A 55 -1.29 14.64 -5.59
CA ALA A 55 -0.18 14.13 -6.38
C ALA A 55 0.79 13.33 -5.50
N SER A 56 1.20 13.90 -4.35
CA SER A 56 2.02 13.20 -3.37
C SER A 56 1.28 12.00 -2.77
N SER A 57 -0.02 12.15 -2.49
CA SER A 57 -0.87 11.05 -2.01
C SER A 57 -0.89 9.88 -3.00
N LEU A 58 -1.09 10.16 -4.30
CA LEU A 58 -1.07 9.15 -5.35
C LEU A 58 0.32 8.48 -5.48
N ALA A 59 1.40 9.26 -5.39
CA ALA A 59 2.76 8.72 -5.43
C ALA A 59 3.04 7.78 -4.24
N CYS A 60 2.67 8.18 -3.02
CA CYS A 60 2.86 7.36 -1.82
C CYS A 60 2.07 6.06 -1.89
N ILE A 61 0.79 6.10 -2.30
CA ILE A 61 -0.02 4.88 -2.35
C ILE A 61 0.45 3.93 -3.45
N SER A 62 0.85 4.42 -4.62
CA SER A 62 1.42 3.58 -5.67
C SER A 62 2.75 2.94 -5.25
N TYR A 63 3.54 3.61 -4.41
CA TYR A 63 4.74 3.02 -3.82
C TYR A 63 4.41 1.90 -2.83
N ALA A 64 3.40 2.09 -1.97
CA ALA A 64 2.91 1.05 -1.08
C ALA A 64 2.41 -0.19 -1.87
N GLU A 65 1.62 0.02 -2.93
CA GLU A 65 1.18 -1.06 -3.82
C GLU A 65 2.34 -1.82 -4.45
N GLY A 66 3.35 -1.10 -4.96
CA GLY A 66 4.54 -1.71 -5.56
C GLY A 66 5.32 -2.59 -4.59
N ILE A 67 5.45 -2.17 -3.32
CA ILE A 67 6.07 -3.01 -2.28
C ILE A 67 5.24 -4.28 -2.04
N LEU A 68 3.92 -4.14 -1.86
CA LEU A 68 3.02 -5.26 -1.59
C LEU A 68 3.01 -6.27 -2.75
N ASP A 69 2.91 -5.79 -3.99
CA ASP A 69 2.98 -6.65 -5.17
C ASP A 69 4.34 -7.33 -5.29
N THR A 70 5.45 -6.66 -4.97
CA THR A 70 6.79 -7.27 -4.99
C THR A 70 6.89 -8.42 -3.97
N LEU A 71 6.45 -8.19 -2.73
CA LEU A 71 6.43 -9.24 -1.71
C LEU A 71 5.54 -10.42 -2.13
N ARG A 72 4.40 -10.15 -2.77
CA ARG A 72 3.47 -11.17 -3.29
C ARG A 72 4.07 -11.94 -4.46
N LEU A 73 4.71 -11.27 -5.42
CA LEU A 73 5.38 -11.88 -6.59
C LEU A 73 6.51 -12.82 -6.16
N LEU A 74 7.25 -12.45 -5.12
CA LEU A 74 8.28 -13.29 -4.50
C LEU A 74 7.72 -14.42 -3.61
N LYS A 75 6.38 -14.54 -3.51
CA LYS A 75 5.67 -15.54 -2.70
C LYS A 75 6.01 -15.48 -1.21
N LEU A 76 6.41 -14.29 -0.71
CA LEU A 76 6.75 -14.05 0.69
C LEU A 76 5.51 -13.75 1.53
N ILE A 77 4.49 -13.17 0.91
CA ILE A 77 3.18 -12.92 1.49
C ILE A 77 2.07 -13.32 0.51
N GLU A 78 0.85 -13.50 1.03
CA GLU A 78 -0.35 -13.81 0.26
C GLU A 78 -1.51 -12.92 0.72
N PHE A 79 -2.19 -12.30 -0.24
CA PHE A 79 -3.41 -11.52 -0.06
C PHE A 79 -4.14 -11.40 -1.41
N GLU A 80 -5.41 -10.97 -1.36
CA GLU A 80 -6.23 -10.65 -2.53
C GLU A 80 -6.56 -9.16 -2.55
N TRP A 81 -6.62 -8.59 -3.75
CA TRP A 81 -7.11 -7.22 -3.95
C TRP A 81 -8.64 -7.26 -3.93
N GLU A 82 -9.26 -6.40 -3.11
CA GLU A 82 -10.72 -6.24 -3.03
C GLU A 82 -11.22 -5.08 -3.90
#